data_AF-A0A371DZB7-F1
#
_entry.id   AF-A0A371DZB7-F1
#
_cell.length_a   1.000
_cell.length_b   1.000
_cell.length_c   1.000
_cell.angle_alpha   90.00
_cell.angle_beta   90.00
_cell.angle_gamma   90.00
#
_symmetry.space_group_name_H-M   'P 1'
#
loop_
_entity.id
_entity.type
_entity.pdbx_description
1 polymer ?
#
loop_
_entity_poly.entity_id
_entity_poly.type
_entity_poly.pdbx_seq_one_letter_code
_entity_poly.pdbx_strand_id
1 'polypeptide(L)'
;MSYRRGSDQQPQRRILRTQTAGNLGADPILDSEVVPSSLVEIAPILRVANEVEASNKRVAYLCRFYAFELAHRLDPSSSGRGVRQFKTALLQRLEKENVTTYEERKKSDAREMQTFYRQYYQKYIQALHNAADKDRAQLTKAYQTAAVLFEVLKAVNRTEDVPVSEEIMETHTKVEEQKQLYAPYNILPLDPESGKEAIMSYDEIKAAVSALRNIRGLPWPKDHGNKVNEDILDWLQLMFGYLPCTFTHVQKDNVENQREHLILLLANVHIRQVPKPDQQPKLEDRALNEVMKKLFRNYKKWCKLPTIQQEMQQRKLLYMGLYLLIWGEAANLRFMPECLCYIYHHMAFELYGMLAGNVSPLTGEPVRPAYGGENEAFLTKVIKPIYDVIAKEAKRSNMGKSKHSQWRNYDDLNEYFWSVDCFRLGWPMRVDSNFFSVREQHSVNKDEFGF
;
A
#
# COMPACT_ATOMS: atom_id res chain seq x y z
N MET A 1 50.57 43.71 -29.68
CA MET A 1 50.89 43.84 -28.25
C MET A 1 49.63 43.54 -27.46
N SER A 2 49.68 42.41 -26.77
CA SER A 2 48.70 41.79 -25.90
C SER A 2 48.77 42.34 -24.48
N TYR A 3 47.62 42.58 -23.82
CA TYR A 3 47.39 42.33 -22.38
C TYR A 3 45.87 42.15 -22.15
N ARG A 4 45.40 40.91 -22.18
CA ARG A 4 44.94 40.08 -21.03
C ARG A 4 43.71 40.63 -20.28
N ARG A 5 42.54 40.11 -20.68
CA ARG A 5 41.31 40.06 -19.85
C ARG A 5 41.54 39.13 -18.67
N GLY A 6 41.36 39.65 -17.47
CA GLY A 6 41.31 38.88 -16.23
C GLY A 6 40.05 38.03 -16.15
N SER A 7 40.23 36.81 -15.64
CA SER A 7 39.19 35.83 -15.33
C SER A 7 38.55 36.15 -13.99
N ASP A 8 37.26 36.50 -13.97
CA ASP A 8 36.44 36.50 -12.76
C ASP A 8 36.08 35.05 -12.39
N GLN A 9 36.91 34.43 -11.54
CA GLN A 9 36.54 33.23 -10.80
C GLN A 9 35.84 33.65 -9.51
N GLN A 10 34.56 33.28 -9.37
CA GLN A 10 33.84 33.37 -8.11
C GLN A 10 34.58 32.56 -7.02
N PRO A 11 34.73 33.09 -5.78
CA PRO A 11 35.40 32.36 -4.72
C PRO A 11 34.56 31.15 -4.29
N GLN A 12 35.16 29.96 -4.40
CA GLN A 12 34.61 28.73 -3.82
C GLN A 12 34.42 28.91 -2.31
N ARG A 13 33.16 28.96 -1.87
CA ARG A 13 32.80 28.87 -0.46
C ARG A 13 33.22 27.50 0.06
N ARG A 14 34.36 27.47 0.76
CA ARG A 14 34.84 26.33 1.55
C ARG A 14 33.80 26.05 2.65
N ILE A 15 33.08 24.94 2.53
CA ILE A 15 32.20 24.45 3.59
C ILE A 15 33.12 24.04 4.76
N LEU A 16 33.28 24.93 5.72
CA LEU A 16 33.88 24.62 7.01
C LEU A 16 32.92 23.70 7.76
N ARG A 17 33.38 22.47 8.04
CA ARG A 17 32.71 21.56 8.97
C ARG A 17 32.51 22.29 10.30
N THR A 18 31.25 22.55 10.64
CA THR A 18 30.88 22.96 11.99
C THR A 18 31.26 21.82 12.93
N GLN A 19 32.28 22.02 13.76
CA GLN A 19 32.51 21.16 14.92
C GLN A 19 31.35 21.36 15.88
N THR A 20 30.51 20.34 16.03
CA THR A 20 29.44 20.33 17.04
C THR A 20 30.02 19.90 18.38
N ALA A 21 30.86 20.75 18.96
CA ALA A 21 31.12 20.73 20.40
C ALA A 21 30.21 21.81 21.00
N GLY A 22 28.98 21.43 21.33
CA GLY A 22 27.95 22.30 21.89
C GLY A 22 27.31 21.65 23.12
N ASN A 23 27.53 22.29 24.27
CA ASN A 23 26.96 22.12 25.60
C ASN A 23 25.94 20.98 25.85
N LEU A 24 26.32 20.11 26.77
CA LEU A 24 25.51 19.13 27.48
C LEU A 24 24.51 19.84 28.42
N GLY A 25 23.24 19.87 28.03
CA GLY A 25 22.14 20.34 28.88
C GLY A 25 20.80 20.04 28.21
N ALA A 26 20.01 19.18 28.87
CA ALA A 26 18.74 18.56 28.45
C ALA A 26 18.89 17.40 27.45
N ASP A 27 18.51 16.17 27.86
CA ASP A 27 18.58 14.91 27.09
C ASP A 27 17.82 14.98 25.74
N PRO A 28 18.49 15.09 24.58
CA PRO A 28 17.87 15.09 23.25
C PRO A 28 18.03 13.73 22.52
N ILE A 29 18.55 12.70 23.19
CA ILE A 29 19.04 11.46 22.53
C ILE A 29 17.94 10.41 22.31
N LEU A 30 16.75 10.58 22.88
CA LEU A 30 15.64 9.63 22.75
C LEU A 30 14.35 10.35 22.33
N ASP A 31 14.40 11.04 21.20
CA ASP A 31 13.20 11.38 20.48
C ASP A 31 12.60 10.09 19.90
N SER A 32 11.36 9.75 20.27
CA SER A 32 10.66 8.54 19.82
C SER A 32 10.47 8.47 18.30
N GLU A 33 10.71 9.58 17.60
CA GLU A 33 10.63 9.68 16.14
C GLU A 33 11.94 9.33 15.42
N VAL A 34 13.07 9.24 16.13
CA VAL A 34 14.40 8.97 15.53
C VAL A 34 14.89 7.59 15.91
N VAL A 35 14.21 6.56 15.38
CA VAL A 35 14.61 5.16 15.53
C VAL A 35 15.47 4.73 14.32
N PRO A 36 16.58 3.97 14.52
CA PRO A 36 17.35 3.42 13.41
C PRO A 36 16.48 2.65 12.40
N SER A 37 16.80 2.73 11.11
CA SER A 37 15.98 2.13 10.04
C SER A 37 15.80 0.61 10.16
N SER A 38 16.74 -0.09 10.79
CA SER A 38 16.64 -1.53 11.07
C SER A 38 15.74 -1.86 12.26
N LEU A 39 15.28 -0.85 13.01
CA LEU A 39 14.48 -0.99 14.22
C LEU A 39 13.12 -0.28 14.10
N VAL A 40 12.65 0.06 12.90
CA VAL A 40 11.38 0.82 12.72
C VAL A 40 10.19 0.20 13.46
N GLU A 41 10.18 -1.13 13.63
CA GLU A 41 9.16 -1.88 14.37
C GLU A 41 9.03 -1.48 15.86
N ILE A 42 10.07 -0.96 16.52
CA ILE A 42 9.96 -0.55 17.94
C ILE A 42 9.35 0.84 18.13
N ALA A 43 9.27 1.66 17.06
CA ALA A 43 8.83 3.04 17.15
C ALA A 43 7.39 3.20 17.69
N PRO A 44 6.40 2.36 17.30
CA PRO A 44 5.06 2.40 17.90
C PRO A 44 5.09 2.12 19.41
N ILE A 45 5.94 1.20 19.88
CA ILE A 45 6.05 0.84 21.31
C ILE A 45 6.58 2.02 22.12
N LEU A 46 7.60 2.72 21.61
CA LEU A 46 8.17 3.90 22.26
C LEU A 46 7.21 5.09 22.28
N ARG A 47 6.44 5.28 21.21
CA ARG A 47 5.36 6.29 21.17
C ARG A 47 4.32 6.00 22.25
N VAL A 48 3.84 4.76 22.33
CA VAL A 48 2.89 4.34 23.38
C VAL A 48 3.48 4.52 24.78
N ALA A 49 4.76 4.20 24.99
CA ALA A 49 5.41 4.41 26.27
C ALA A 49 5.39 5.88 26.71
N ASN A 50 5.69 6.81 25.79
CA ASN A 50 5.65 8.25 26.06
C ASN A 50 4.21 8.74 26.34
N GLU A 51 3.22 8.20 25.64
CA GLU A 51 1.81 8.56 25.83
C GLU A 51 1.27 8.14 27.21
N VAL A 52 1.64 6.95 27.68
CA VAL A 52 1.13 6.41 28.95
C VAL A 52 1.95 6.85 30.16
N GLU A 53 3.13 7.43 29.98
CA GLU A 53 4.04 7.85 31.05
C GLU A 53 3.39 8.77 32.08
N ALA A 54 2.60 9.75 31.63
CA ALA A 54 1.87 10.65 32.52
C ALA A 54 0.77 9.93 33.33
N SER A 55 0.24 8.81 32.82
CA SER A 55 -0.82 8.05 33.47
C SER A 55 -0.27 6.96 34.40
N ASN A 56 0.78 6.25 33.98
CA ASN A 56 1.43 5.21 34.76
C ASN A 56 2.90 5.06 34.32
N LYS A 57 3.82 5.59 35.14
CA LYS A 57 5.25 5.55 34.86
C LYS A 57 5.81 4.11 34.79
N ARG A 58 5.28 3.19 35.60
CA ARG A 58 5.73 1.78 35.60
C ARG A 58 5.36 1.09 34.29
N VAL A 59 4.15 1.32 33.78
CA VAL A 59 3.73 0.79 32.48
C VAL A 59 4.57 1.36 31.34
N ALA A 60 4.86 2.68 31.37
CA ALA A 60 5.75 3.28 30.38
C ALA A 60 7.16 2.67 30.40
N TYR A 61 7.71 2.43 31.60
CA TYR A 61 8.97 1.70 31.78
C TYR A 61 8.91 0.29 31.15
N LEU A 62 7.84 -0.48 31.43
CA LEU A 62 7.67 -1.83 30.88
C LEU A 62 7.57 -1.83 29.35
N CYS A 63 6.88 -0.85 28.76
CA CYS A 63 6.85 -0.68 27.30
C CYS A 63 8.25 -0.39 26.73
N ARG A 64 9.04 0.49 27.37
CA ARG A 64 10.42 0.78 26.94
C ARG A 64 11.34 -0.43 27.11
N PHE A 65 11.16 -1.19 28.17
CA PHE A 65 11.91 -2.42 28.42
C PHE A 65 11.62 -3.46 27.33
N TYR A 66 10.35 -3.68 27.01
CA TYR A 66 9.96 -4.56 25.91
C TYR A 66 10.51 -4.09 24.56
N ALA A 67 10.47 -2.77 24.28
CA ALA A 67 11.09 -2.20 23.09
C ALA A 67 12.60 -2.47 23.01
N PHE A 68 13.32 -2.40 24.14
CA PHE A 68 14.73 -2.72 24.22
C PHE A 68 15.01 -4.20 23.94
N GLU A 69 14.22 -5.12 24.51
CA GLU A 69 14.33 -6.56 24.23
C GLU A 69 14.03 -6.88 22.76
N LEU A 70 13.01 -6.25 22.18
CA LEU A 70 12.68 -6.40 20.76
C LEU A 70 13.81 -5.86 19.88
N ALA A 71 14.40 -4.72 20.23
CA ALA A 71 15.55 -4.19 19.52
C ALA A 71 16.76 -5.14 19.56
N HIS A 72 16.97 -5.83 20.70
CA HIS A 72 18.01 -6.85 20.82
C HIS A 72 17.74 -8.05 19.91
N ARG A 73 16.48 -8.51 19.82
CA ARG A 73 16.08 -9.60 18.92
C ARG A 73 16.22 -9.25 17.43
N LEU A 74 15.86 -8.03 17.04
CA LEU A 74 15.91 -7.57 15.65
C LEU A 74 17.34 -7.38 15.12
N ASP A 75 18.28 -6.94 15.98
CA ASP A 75 19.69 -6.81 15.60
C ASP A 75 20.61 -7.23 16.78
N PRO A 76 20.82 -8.54 17.01
CA PRO A 76 21.63 -9.02 18.13
C PRO A 76 23.06 -8.46 18.10
N SER A 77 23.61 -8.31 16.89
CA SER A 77 24.98 -7.83 16.65
C SER A 77 25.15 -6.31 16.78
N SER A 78 24.05 -5.55 16.84
CA SER A 78 24.05 -4.08 16.78
C SER A 78 24.84 -3.52 15.59
N SER A 79 24.76 -4.20 14.44
CA SER A 79 25.50 -3.87 13.21
C SER A 79 24.87 -2.72 12.42
N GLY A 80 23.57 -2.45 12.63
CA GLY A 80 22.86 -1.39 11.95
C GLY A 80 23.39 0.00 12.31
N ARG A 81 23.34 0.92 11.34
CA ARG A 81 23.78 2.31 11.53
C ARG A 81 23.02 2.94 12.72
N GLY A 82 23.76 3.40 13.73
CA GLY A 82 23.20 4.07 14.92
C GLY A 82 22.55 3.13 15.94
N VAL A 83 22.42 1.83 15.67
CA VAL A 83 21.73 0.86 16.55
C VAL A 83 22.42 0.74 17.91
N ARG A 84 23.76 0.64 17.93
CA ARG A 84 24.50 0.53 19.18
C ARG A 84 24.32 1.75 20.07
N GLN A 85 24.43 2.96 19.50
CA GLN A 85 24.24 4.21 20.23
C GLN A 85 22.82 4.30 20.80
N PHE A 86 21.83 3.98 19.97
CA PHE A 86 20.43 3.94 20.37
C PHE A 86 20.17 2.98 21.54
N LYS A 87 20.64 1.72 21.43
CA LYS A 87 20.48 0.71 22.49
C LYS A 87 21.15 1.13 23.79
N THR A 88 22.37 1.67 23.72
CA THR A 88 23.08 2.16 24.90
C THR A 88 22.30 3.29 25.59
N ALA A 89 21.78 4.26 24.84
CA ALA A 89 21.00 5.36 25.40
C ALA A 89 19.69 4.87 26.03
N LEU A 90 18.97 3.97 25.35
CA LEU A 90 17.74 3.39 25.86
C LEU A 90 17.99 2.59 27.15
N LEU A 91 19.09 1.82 27.21
CA LEU A 91 19.48 1.08 28.41
C LEU A 91 19.77 2.02 29.60
N GLN A 92 20.55 3.09 29.38
CA GLN A 92 20.84 4.07 30.43
C GLN A 92 19.57 4.73 30.98
N ARG A 93 18.60 5.02 30.11
CA ARG A 93 17.29 5.53 30.52
C ARG A 93 16.52 4.49 31.34
N LEU A 94 16.50 3.23 30.90
CA LEU A 94 15.85 2.14 31.62
C LEU A 94 16.47 1.92 33.00
N GLU A 95 17.78 1.99 33.15
CA GLU A 95 18.46 1.86 34.45
C GLU A 95 17.98 2.95 35.43
N LYS A 96 17.87 4.20 34.97
CA LYS A 96 17.37 5.32 35.76
C LYS A 96 15.89 5.18 36.11
N GLU A 97 15.05 4.84 35.13
CA GLU A 97 13.60 4.70 35.31
C GLU A 97 13.23 3.47 36.15
N ASN A 98 14.03 2.40 36.11
CA ASN A 98 13.73 1.22 36.90
C ASN A 98 13.76 1.56 38.39
N VAL A 99 14.79 2.27 38.86
CA VAL A 99 14.90 2.64 40.29
C VAL A 99 13.71 3.50 40.72
N THR A 100 13.38 4.54 39.95
CA THR A 100 12.31 5.48 40.32
C THR A 100 10.92 4.87 40.26
N THR A 101 10.65 3.98 39.31
CA THR A 101 9.34 3.33 39.16
C THR A 101 9.16 2.12 40.06
N TYR A 102 10.26 1.47 40.47
CA TYR A 102 10.21 0.30 41.35
C TYR A 102 9.77 0.68 42.77
N GLU A 103 10.15 1.87 43.26
CA GLU A 103 9.73 2.37 44.58
C GLU A 103 8.22 2.70 44.65
N GLU A 104 7.61 3.07 43.52
CA GLU A 104 6.17 3.39 43.42
C GLU A 104 5.28 2.13 43.25
N ARG A 105 5.90 0.94 43.11
CA ARG A 105 5.23 -0.31 42.74
C ARG A 105 4.39 -0.88 43.89
N LYS A 106 3.09 -1.10 43.64
CA LYS A 106 2.16 -1.73 44.60
C LYS A 106 1.84 -3.19 44.31
N LYS A 107 2.11 -3.69 43.09
CA LYS A 107 1.74 -5.02 42.59
C LYS A 107 2.82 -5.57 41.64
N SER A 108 2.74 -6.87 41.29
CA SER A 108 3.62 -7.44 40.25
C SER A 108 3.44 -6.74 38.89
N ASP A 109 4.40 -6.83 37.98
CA ASP A 109 4.39 -6.05 36.74
C ASP A 109 3.30 -6.60 35.81
N ALA A 110 3.10 -7.92 35.81
CA ALA A 110 1.99 -8.57 35.11
C ALA A 110 0.64 -8.09 35.66
N ARG A 111 0.48 -7.98 36.99
CA ARG A 111 -0.78 -7.49 37.59
C ARG A 111 -1.00 -6.01 37.33
N GLU A 112 0.05 -5.21 37.32
CA GLU A 112 0.01 -3.79 36.98
C GLU A 112 -0.41 -3.59 35.52
N MET A 113 0.23 -4.32 34.58
CA MET A 113 -0.14 -4.30 33.15
C MET A 113 -1.58 -4.74 32.92
N GLN A 114 -2.04 -5.83 33.54
CA GLN A 114 -3.43 -6.29 33.41
C GLN A 114 -4.43 -5.27 33.99
N THR A 115 -4.10 -4.62 35.10
CA THR A 115 -4.95 -3.58 35.70
C THR A 115 -5.02 -2.36 34.77
N PHE A 116 -3.87 -1.91 34.29
CA PHE A 116 -3.78 -0.75 33.40
C PHE A 116 -4.48 -1.00 32.07
N TYR A 117 -4.32 -2.17 31.46
CA TYR A 117 -4.99 -2.53 30.22
C TYR A 117 -6.52 -2.45 30.32
N ARG A 118 -7.10 -2.98 31.40
CA ARG A 118 -8.55 -2.89 31.66
C ARG A 118 -9.01 -1.45 31.85
N GLN A 119 -8.27 -0.67 32.64
CA GLN A 119 -8.56 0.75 32.84
C GLN A 119 -8.47 1.54 31.53
N TYR A 120 -7.47 1.26 30.71
CA TYR A 120 -7.28 1.88 29.41
C TYR A 120 -8.45 1.56 28.48
N TYR A 121 -8.85 0.29 28.37
CA TYR A 121 -9.98 -0.14 27.54
C TYR A 121 -11.28 0.56 27.96
N GLN A 122 -11.59 0.57 29.25
CA GLN A 122 -12.81 1.23 29.76
C GLN A 122 -12.79 2.75 29.50
N LYS A 123 -11.67 3.41 29.78
CA LYS A 123 -11.55 4.87 29.71
C LYS A 123 -11.46 5.40 28.28
N TYR A 124 -10.77 4.71 27.39
CA TYR A 124 -10.49 5.22 26.04
C TYR A 124 -11.24 4.49 24.94
N ILE A 125 -11.50 3.19 25.05
CA ILE A 125 -12.21 2.46 23.98
C ILE A 125 -13.71 2.46 24.25
N GLN A 126 -14.14 1.95 25.41
CA GLN A 126 -15.55 1.84 25.74
C GLN A 126 -16.23 3.20 25.88
N ALA A 127 -15.58 4.17 26.54
CA ALA A 127 -16.14 5.51 26.69
C ALA A 127 -16.25 6.26 25.34
N LEU A 128 -15.23 6.20 24.48
CA LEU A 128 -15.28 6.83 23.15
C LEU A 128 -16.28 6.13 22.23
N HIS A 129 -16.40 4.80 22.31
CA HIS A 129 -17.36 4.06 21.50
C HIS A 129 -18.82 4.39 21.90
N ASN A 130 -19.07 4.66 23.18
CA ASN A 130 -20.39 5.04 23.68
C ASN A 130 -20.70 6.54 23.54
N ALA A 131 -19.75 7.36 23.10
CA ALA A 131 -19.97 8.78 22.90
C ALA A 131 -20.92 9.05 21.72
N ALA A 132 -21.76 10.07 21.84
CA ALA A 132 -22.70 10.47 20.77
C ALA A 132 -21.98 10.97 19.51
N ASP A 133 -20.82 11.63 19.70
CA ASP A 133 -19.93 12.12 18.66
C ASP A 133 -18.62 11.33 18.73
N LYS A 134 -18.58 10.20 18.01
CA LYS A 134 -17.44 9.30 17.99
C LYS A 134 -16.28 9.98 17.26
N ASP A 135 -15.27 10.45 17.98
CA ASP A 135 -14.04 10.94 17.36
C ASP A 135 -13.24 9.73 16.82
N ARG A 136 -13.34 9.51 15.51
CA ARG A 136 -12.67 8.40 14.81
C ARG A 136 -11.16 8.45 14.98
N ALA A 137 -10.54 9.62 14.91
CA ALA A 137 -9.09 9.74 15.03
C ALA A 137 -8.62 9.31 16.42
N GLN A 138 -9.37 9.70 17.46
CA GLN A 138 -9.10 9.25 18.83
C GLN A 138 -9.35 7.75 19.00
N LEU A 139 -10.41 7.18 18.41
CA LEU A 139 -10.69 5.74 18.44
C LEU A 139 -9.60 4.92 17.74
N THR A 140 -9.21 5.29 16.52
CA THR A 140 -8.11 4.64 15.79
C THR A 140 -6.83 4.65 16.62
N LYS A 141 -6.49 5.80 17.21
CA LYS A 141 -5.33 5.91 18.10
C LYS A 141 -5.47 5.00 19.32
N ALA A 142 -6.64 4.98 19.96
CA ALA A 142 -6.89 4.14 21.14
C ALA A 142 -6.75 2.65 20.83
N TYR A 143 -7.27 2.18 19.68
CA TYR A 143 -7.11 0.79 19.24
C TYR A 143 -5.64 0.44 18.94
N GLN A 144 -4.88 1.34 18.30
CA GLN A 144 -3.45 1.14 18.06
C GLN A 144 -2.66 1.03 19.38
N THR A 145 -2.91 1.95 20.31
CA THR A 145 -2.26 1.93 21.63
C THR A 145 -2.64 0.69 22.43
N ALA A 146 -3.92 0.26 22.40
CA ALA A 146 -4.35 -0.96 23.06
C ALA A 146 -3.69 -2.21 22.47
N ALA A 147 -3.50 -2.30 21.15
CA ALA A 147 -2.81 -3.43 20.54
C ALA A 147 -1.36 -3.55 21.05
N VAL A 148 -0.62 -2.44 21.06
CA VAL A 148 0.75 -2.39 21.59
C VAL A 148 0.80 -2.71 23.08
N LEU A 149 -0.11 -2.15 23.89
CA LEU A 149 -0.18 -2.45 25.33
C LEU A 149 -0.43 -3.93 25.59
N PHE A 150 -1.26 -4.58 24.77
CA PHE A 150 -1.53 -6.01 24.90
C PHE A 150 -0.31 -6.87 24.54
N GLU A 151 0.46 -6.51 23.51
CA GLU A 151 1.72 -7.19 23.20
C GLU A 151 2.71 -7.15 24.37
N VAL A 152 2.89 -5.96 24.96
CA VAL A 152 3.75 -5.76 26.15
C VAL A 152 3.21 -6.56 27.33
N LEU A 153 1.89 -6.52 27.58
CA LEU A 153 1.24 -7.30 28.64
C LEU A 153 1.54 -8.79 28.49
N LYS A 154 1.36 -9.33 27.28
CA LYS A 154 1.61 -10.75 27.00
C LYS A 154 3.08 -11.13 27.23
N ALA A 155 4.01 -10.24 26.90
CA ALA A 155 5.43 -10.46 27.16
C ALA A 155 5.74 -10.47 28.66
N VAL A 156 5.28 -9.46 29.41
CA VAL A 156 5.50 -9.35 30.86
C VAL A 156 4.88 -10.53 31.62
N ASN A 157 3.65 -10.91 31.26
CA ASN A 157 2.95 -12.06 31.83
C ASN A 157 3.70 -13.37 31.63
N ARG A 158 4.32 -13.58 30.46
CA ARG A 158 5.15 -14.76 30.19
C ARG A 158 6.42 -14.76 31.04
N THR A 159 7.04 -13.59 31.25
CA THR A 159 8.25 -13.46 32.07
C THR A 159 7.99 -13.70 33.55
N GLU A 160 6.86 -13.25 34.09
CA GLU A 160 6.48 -13.46 35.50
C GLU A 160 5.70 -14.77 35.75
N ASP A 161 5.49 -15.62 34.74
CA ASP A 161 4.66 -16.85 34.80
C ASP A 161 3.24 -16.60 35.38
N VAL A 162 2.62 -15.49 34.96
CA VAL A 162 1.27 -15.10 35.37
C VAL A 162 0.31 -15.23 34.19
N PRO A 163 -0.77 -16.03 34.29
CA PRO A 163 -1.73 -16.15 33.20
C PRO A 163 -2.45 -14.82 32.93
N VAL A 164 -2.72 -14.56 31.65
CA VAL A 164 -3.59 -13.45 31.22
C VAL A 164 -5.03 -13.88 31.47
N SER A 165 -5.87 -13.03 32.07
CA SER A 165 -7.28 -13.36 32.29
C SER A 165 -8.03 -13.56 30.96
N GLU A 166 -8.97 -14.50 30.93
CA GLU A 166 -9.83 -14.75 29.75
C GLU A 166 -10.58 -13.48 29.33
N GLU A 167 -11.06 -12.69 30.29
CA GLU A 167 -11.68 -11.38 30.06
C GLU A 167 -10.79 -10.45 29.20
N ILE A 168 -9.48 -10.40 29.49
CA ILE A 168 -8.53 -9.54 28.76
C ILE A 168 -8.29 -10.10 27.34
N MET A 169 -8.23 -11.42 27.19
CA MET A 169 -8.09 -12.07 25.89
C MET A 169 -9.30 -11.82 24.98
N GLU A 170 -10.52 -11.96 25.51
CA GLU A 170 -11.76 -11.66 24.78
C GLU A 170 -11.86 -10.18 24.41
N THR A 171 -11.52 -9.30 25.35
CA THR A 171 -11.49 -7.85 25.13
C THR A 171 -10.52 -7.50 24.01
N HIS A 172 -9.32 -8.08 24.01
CA HIS A 172 -8.34 -7.83 22.96
C HIS A 172 -8.76 -8.40 21.59
N THR A 173 -9.45 -9.54 21.57
CA THR A 173 -10.01 -10.09 20.32
C THR A 173 -10.96 -9.08 19.67
N LYS A 174 -11.85 -8.46 20.47
CA LYS A 174 -12.71 -7.36 20.00
C LYS A 174 -11.92 -6.14 19.56
N VAL A 175 -10.83 -5.79 20.26
CA VAL A 175 -9.93 -4.69 19.86
C VAL A 175 -9.34 -4.94 18.48
N GLU A 176 -8.86 -6.14 18.18
CA GLU A 176 -8.29 -6.44 16.86
C GLU A 176 -9.34 -6.45 15.74
N GLU A 177 -10.55 -6.96 15.99
CA GLU A 177 -11.66 -6.88 15.03
C GLU A 177 -12.04 -5.42 14.72
N GLN A 178 -12.17 -4.59 15.75
CA GLN A 178 -12.55 -3.18 15.59
C GLN A 178 -11.41 -2.36 14.99
N LYS A 179 -10.16 -2.63 15.35
CA LYS A 179 -8.98 -1.97 14.76
C LYS A 179 -8.93 -2.16 13.24
N GLN A 180 -9.38 -3.30 12.71
CA GLN A 180 -9.51 -3.50 11.27
C GLN A 180 -10.61 -2.63 10.64
N LEU A 181 -11.71 -2.39 11.35
CA LEU A 181 -12.79 -1.51 10.92
C LEU A 181 -12.37 -0.02 10.92
N TYR A 182 -11.62 0.39 11.93
CA TYR A 182 -11.09 1.76 12.07
C TYR A 182 -9.69 1.94 11.46
N ALA A 183 -9.35 1.11 10.47
CA ALA A 183 -8.09 1.23 9.75
C ALA A 183 -7.94 2.65 9.15
N PRO A 184 -6.70 3.18 9.08
CA PRO A 184 -6.44 4.42 8.37
C PRO A 184 -6.91 4.33 6.93
N TYR A 185 -7.54 5.39 6.44
CA TYR A 185 -7.92 5.60 5.05
C TYR A 185 -7.12 6.80 4.51
N ASN A 186 -6.98 6.94 3.19
CA ASN A 186 -6.19 8.07 2.67
C ASN A 186 -6.98 9.38 2.69
N ILE A 187 -8.18 9.36 2.12
CA ILE A 187 -9.03 10.54 1.92
C ILE A 187 -10.49 10.22 2.26
N LEU A 188 -11.01 9.08 1.80
CA LEU A 188 -12.42 8.72 1.97
C LEU A 188 -12.61 7.57 2.96
N PRO A 189 -13.38 7.77 4.05
CA PRO A 189 -13.66 6.72 5.00
C PRO A 189 -14.89 5.92 4.54
N LEU A 190 -14.64 4.82 3.83
CA LEU A 190 -15.68 4.04 3.16
C LEU A 190 -16.28 2.92 4.04
N ASP A 191 -15.82 2.79 5.29
CA ASP A 191 -16.34 1.84 6.25
C ASP A 191 -17.78 2.19 6.70
N PRO A 192 -18.55 1.20 7.17
CA PRO A 192 -19.96 1.38 7.54
C PRO A 192 -20.23 2.50 8.56
N GLU A 193 -19.29 2.76 9.49
CA GLU A 193 -19.52 3.74 10.56
C GLU A 193 -19.20 5.18 10.15
N SER A 194 -18.43 5.37 9.09
CA SER A 194 -17.93 6.68 8.67
C SER A 194 -18.86 7.47 7.75
N GLY A 195 -20.10 7.03 7.56
CA GLY A 195 -21.08 7.74 6.75
C GLY A 195 -21.42 9.15 7.25
N LYS A 196 -21.06 9.49 8.49
CA LYS A 196 -21.27 10.82 9.11
C LYS A 196 -20.12 11.81 8.88
N GLU A 197 -18.98 11.34 8.37
CA GLU A 197 -17.81 12.19 8.14
C GLU A 197 -18.14 13.30 7.13
N ALA A 198 -17.63 14.51 7.36
CA ALA A 198 -18.01 15.69 6.59
C ALA A 198 -17.78 15.51 5.07
N ILE A 199 -16.70 14.82 4.69
CA ILE A 199 -16.40 14.51 3.28
C ILE A 199 -17.41 13.55 2.63
N MET A 200 -18.07 12.70 3.43
CA MET A 200 -19.11 11.79 2.95
C MET A 200 -20.46 12.48 2.79
N SER A 201 -20.60 13.73 3.26
CA SER A 201 -21.83 14.52 3.13
C SER A 201 -22.01 15.12 1.72
N TYR A 202 -20.93 15.27 0.94
CA TYR A 202 -20.99 15.80 -0.42
C TYR A 202 -21.79 14.88 -1.36
N ASP A 203 -22.74 15.46 -2.09
CA ASP A 203 -23.66 14.74 -2.96
C ASP A 203 -22.95 14.05 -4.12
N GLU A 204 -21.87 14.63 -4.63
CA GLU A 204 -21.06 14.06 -5.70
C GLU A 204 -20.29 12.81 -5.24
N ILE A 205 -19.83 12.81 -3.98
CA ILE A 205 -19.17 11.66 -3.36
C ILE A 205 -20.20 10.55 -3.14
N LYS A 206 -21.37 10.86 -2.56
CA LYS A 206 -22.48 9.91 -2.40
C LYS A 206 -22.90 9.29 -3.73
N ALA A 207 -23.02 10.11 -4.77
CA ALA A 207 -23.38 9.69 -6.12
C ALA A 207 -22.35 8.70 -6.70
N ALA A 208 -21.06 9.00 -6.59
CA ALA A 208 -19.98 8.14 -7.08
C ALA A 208 -19.90 6.82 -6.29
N VAL A 209 -19.97 6.88 -4.95
CA VAL A 209 -19.98 5.70 -4.07
C VAL A 209 -21.19 4.80 -4.39
N SER A 210 -22.39 5.39 -4.53
CA SER A 210 -23.61 4.65 -4.89
C SER A 210 -23.47 3.97 -6.26
N ALA A 211 -22.87 4.65 -7.24
CA ALA A 211 -22.65 4.08 -8.56
C ALA A 211 -21.67 2.89 -8.55
N LEU A 212 -20.64 2.94 -7.71
CA LEU A 212 -19.70 1.82 -7.50
C LEU A 212 -20.32 0.65 -6.76
N ARG A 213 -21.24 0.91 -5.81
CA ARG A 213 -21.99 -0.12 -5.08
C ARG A 213 -23.09 -0.78 -5.90
N ASN A 214 -23.31 -0.34 -7.15
CA ASN A 214 -24.22 -1.03 -8.06
C ASN A 214 -23.57 -2.32 -8.59
N ILE A 215 -23.66 -3.39 -7.80
CA ILE A 215 -23.15 -4.73 -8.13
C ILE A 215 -24.24 -5.69 -8.64
N ARG A 216 -25.43 -5.16 -8.94
CA ARG A 216 -26.57 -5.98 -9.40
C ARG A 216 -26.23 -6.65 -10.73
N GLY A 217 -26.48 -7.96 -10.80
CA GLY A 217 -26.29 -8.75 -12.02
C GLY A 217 -24.83 -9.13 -12.32
N LEU A 218 -23.88 -8.83 -11.43
CA LEU A 218 -22.52 -9.35 -11.56
C LEU A 218 -22.49 -10.85 -11.25
N PRO A 219 -21.73 -11.65 -12.03
CA PRO A 219 -21.59 -13.07 -11.76
C PRO A 219 -20.61 -13.28 -10.59
N TRP A 220 -21.15 -13.60 -9.42
CA TRP A 220 -20.37 -13.94 -8.23
C TRP A 220 -20.10 -15.46 -8.15
N PRO A 221 -18.96 -15.88 -7.57
CA PRO A 221 -18.73 -17.28 -7.22
C PRO A 221 -19.82 -17.82 -6.28
N LYS A 222 -20.13 -19.13 -6.39
CA LYS A 222 -21.22 -19.77 -5.63
C LYS A 222 -21.02 -19.70 -4.11
N ASP A 223 -19.78 -19.68 -3.64
CA ASP A 223 -19.42 -19.67 -2.22
C ASP A 223 -19.15 -18.26 -1.66
N HIS A 224 -19.51 -17.21 -2.41
CA HIS A 224 -19.31 -15.83 -1.97
C HIS A 224 -20.28 -15.45 -0.85
N GLY A 225 -19.73 -15.18 0.34
CA GLY A 225 -20.50 -14.57 1.43
C GLY A 225 -20.67 -13.08 1.18
N ASN A 226 -21.91 -12.58 1.20
CA ASN A 226 -22.22 -11.16 1.05
C ASN A 226 -21.53 -10.35 2.16
N LYS A 227 -20.68 -9.39 1.80
CA LYS A 227 -20.14 -8.42 2.76
C LYS A 227 -20.92 -7.10 2.68
N VAL A 228 -20.92 -6.37 3.78
CA VAL A 228 -21.53 -5.04 3.83
C VAL A 228 -20.68 -4.08 3.00
N ASN A 229 -21.35 -3.23 2.21
CA ASN A 229 -20.73 -2.21 1.35
C ASN A 229 -19.84 -2.72 0.21
N GLU A 230 -20.01 -3.96 -0.26
CA GLU A 230 -19.30 -4.45 -1.45
C GLU A 230 -19.58 -3.60 -2.69
N ASP A 231 -18.53 -3.39 -3.48
CA ASP A 231 -18.59 -2.62 -4.70
C ASP A 231 -17.97 -3.36 -5.90
N ILE A 232 -18.01 -2.71 -7.07
CA ILE A 232 -17.47 -3.29 -8.29
C ILE A 232 -15.96 -3.58 -8.24
N LEU A 233 -15.20 -2.89 -7.38
CA LEU A 233 -13.75 -3.12 -7.25
C LEU A 233 -13.47 -4.34 -6.37
N ASP A 234 -14.32 -4.60 -5.36
CA ASP A 234 -14.28 -5.89 -4.64
C ASP A 234 -14.56 -7.04 -5.60
N TRP A 235 -15.53 -6.87 -6.50
CA TRP A 235 -15.79 -7.87 -7.54
C TRP A 235 -14.61 -8.04 -8.50
N LEU A 236 -13.99 -6.95 -8.96
CA LEU A 236 -12.81 -7.01 -9.83
C LEU A 236 -11.57 -7.59 -9.14
N GLN A 237 -11.44 -7.44 -7.82
CA GLN A 237 -10.39 -8.08 -7.03
C GLN A 237 -10.64 -9.58 -6.88
N LEU A 238 -11.90 -9.99 -6.75
CA LEU A 238 -12.32 -11.38 -6.60
C LEU A 238 -12.21 -12.17 -7.90
N MET A 239 -12.79 -11.63 -8.99
CA MET A 239 -12.36 -11.99 -10.35
C MET A 239 -10.90 -11.55 -10.51
N PHE A 240 -10.09 -11.82 -11.52
CA PHE A 240 -8.65 -11.46 -11.57
C PHE A 240 -7.69 -11.86 -10.40
N GLY A 241 -8.12 -12.03 -9.14
CA GLY A 241 -7.33 -12.48 -7.97
C GLY A 241 -7.80 -13.80 -7.32
N TYR A 242 -8.84 -14.43 -7.88
CA TYR A 242 -9.46 -15.74 -7.59
C TYR A 242 -8.91 -16.58 -6.40
N LEU A 243 -9.47 -16.36 -5.20
CA LEU A 243 -9.68 -17.22 -3.98
C LEU A 243 -8.70 -18.39 -3.66
N PRO A 244 -8.29 -18.51 -2.38
CA PRO A 244 -9.00 -19.42 -1.48
C PRO A 244 -9.35 -18.72 -0.15
N CYS A 245 -10.09 -19.39 0.75
CA CYS A 245 -10.20 -18.93 2.13
C CYS A 245 -8.82 -18.42 2.62
N THR A 246 -8.80 -17.18 3.10
CA THR A 246 -7.64 -16.41 3.61
C THR A 246 -6.63 -15.91 2.54
N PHE A 247 -6.76 -14.61 2.20
CA PHE A 247 -5.75 -13.73 1.59
C PHE A 247 -5.26 -14.04 0.15
N THR A 248 -6.04 -13.65 -0.87
CA THR A 248 -5.51 -13.43 -2.23
C THR A 248 -5.41 -11.93 -2.54
N HIS A 249 -4.24 -11.49 -3.01
CA HIS A 249 -3.92 -10.08 -3.23
C HIS A 249 -3.62 -9.80 -4.72
N VAL A 250 -4.58 -9.22 -5.45
CA VAL A 250 -4.27 -7.87 -5.96
C VAL A 250 -4.14 -7.04 -4.70
N GLN A 251 -3.01 -6.35 -4.50
CA GLN A 251 -2.67 -5.74 -3.21
C GLN A 251 -3.91 -5.00 -2.68
N LYS A 252 -4.43 -5.43 -1.54
CA LYS A 252 -5.68 -4.92 -0.96
C LYS A 252 -5.62 -3.39 -0.89
N ASP A 253 -4.46 -2.90 -0.50
CA ASP A 253 -4.12 -1.49 -0.45
C ASP A 253 -4.21 -0.81 -1.83
N ASN A 254 -3.78 -1.45 -2.93
CA ASN A 254 -3.96 -0.90 -4.26
C ASN A 254 -5.45 -0.81 -4.64
N VAL A 255 -6.26 -1.82 -4.32
CA VAL A 255 -7.71 -1.77 -4.57
C VAL A 255 -8.36 -0.62 -3.79
N GLU A 256 -8.03 -0.49 -2.51
CA GLU A 256 -8.51 0.60 -1.64
C GLU A 256 -8.06 1.97 -2.18
N ASN A 257 -6.80 2.11 -2.57
CA ASN A 257 -6.25 3.34 -3.14
C ASN A 257 -6.94 3.73 -4.46
N GLN A 258 -7.12 2.76 -5.38
CA GLN A 258 -7.78 3.03 -6.67
C GLN A 258 -9.28 3.27 -6.51
N ARG A 259 -9.93 2.68 -5.50
CA ARG A 259 -11.31 2.96 -5.12
C ARG A 259 -11.50 4.42 -4.77
N GLU A 260 -10.71 4.91 -3.82
CA GLU A 260 -10.74 6.31 -3.42
C GLU A 260 -10.42 7.24 -4.61
N HIS A 261 -9.39 6.89 -5.39
CA HIS A 261 -9.00 7.67 -6.55
C HIS A 261 -10.14 7.78 -7.59
N LEU A 262 -10.80 6.67 -7.91
CA LEU A 262 -11.91 6.66 -8.87
C LEU A 262 -13.10 7.47 -8.38
N ILE A 263 -13.46 7.35 -7.10
CA ILE A 263 -14.53 8.16 -6.49
C ILE A 263 -14.21 9.65 -6.63
N LEU A 264 -13.00 10.06 -6.27
CA LEU A 264 -12.58 11.46 -6.30
C LEU A 264 -12.52 11.99 -7.75
N LEU A 265 -12.05 11.20 -8.71
CA LEU A 265 -12.06 11.57 -10.13
C LEU A 265 -13.49 11.83 -10.64
N LEU A 266 -14.41 10.92 -10.30
CA LEU A 266 -15.81 11.05 -10.70
C LEU A 266 -16.47 12.26 -10.03
N ALA A 267 -16.29 12.42 -8.71
CA ALA A 267 -16.85 13.53 -7.96
C ALA A 267 -16.32 14.89 -8.44
N ASN A 268 -15.01 15.01 -8.72
CA ASN A 268 -14.40 16.24 -9.23
C ASN A 268 -14.92 16.64 -10.63
N VAL A 269 -15.25 15.66 -11.48
CA VAL A 269 -15.90 15.99 -12.75
C VAL A 269 -17.38 16.30 -12.55
N HIS A 270 -18.04 15.61 -11.64
CA HIS A 270 -19.47 15.79 -11.36
C HIS A 270 -19.78 17.18 -10.75
N ILE A 271 -18.97 17.67 -9.80
CA ILE A 271 -19.14 18.99 -9.17
C ILE A 271 -19.04 20.15 -10.18
N ARG A 272 -18.36 19.94 -11.31
CA ARG A 272 -18.23 20.93 -12.38
C ARG A 272 -19.45 20.94 -13.31
N GLN A 273 -20.39 20.04 -13.12
CA GLN A 273 -21.65 19.98 -13.86
C GLN A 273 -22.70 20.76 -13.08
N VAL A 274 -23.55 21.50 -13.79
CA VAL A 274 -24.55 22.39 -13.16
C VAL A 274 -25.53 21.52 -12.36
N PRO A 275 -25.62 21.68 -11.02
CA PRO A 275 -26.50 20.86 -10.21
C PRO A 275 -27.98 21.09 -10.58
N LYS A 276 -28.76 20.02 -10.62
CA LYS A 276 -30.23 20.10 -10.59
C LYS A 276 -30.68 20.01 -9.13
N PRO A 277 -31.27 21.06 -8.54
CA PRO A 277 -31.52 21.13 -7.10
C PRO A 277 -32.50 20.08 -6.56
N ASP A 278 -33.31 19.43 -7.40
CA ASP A 278 -34.43 18.57 -6.97
C ASP A 278 -34.21 17.06 -7.20
N GLN A 279 -33.00 16.59 -7.49
CA GLN A 279 -32.74 15.18 -7.80
C GLN A 279 -31.83 14.53 -6.76
N GLN A 280 -32.13 13.27 -6.39
CA GLN A 280 -31.23 12.44 -5.57
C GLN A 280 -29.82 12.42 -6.18
N PRO A 281 -28.76 12.36 -5.36
CA PRO A 281 -27.38 12.33 -5.81
C PRO A 281 -27.13 11.06 -6.65
N LYS A 282 -27.24 11.21 -7.97
CA LYS A 282 -26.99 10.16 -8.96
C LYS A 282 -25.87 10.61 -9.86
N LEU A 283 -24.88 9.73 -10.06
CA LEU A 283 -23.75 10.04 -10.91
C LEU A 283 -24.22 10.19 -12.36
N GLU A 284 -24.04 11.37 -12.94
CA GLU A 284 -24.42 11.63 -14.32
C GLU A 284 -23.50 10.92 -15.33
N ASP A 285 -24.10 10.36 -16.39
CA ASP A 285 -23.36 9.69 -17.48
C ASP A 285 -22.35 10.62 -18.17
N ARG A 286 -22.61 11.93 -18.18
CA ARG A 286 -21.68 12.92 -18.72
C ARG A 286 -20.37 12.94 -17.94
N ALA A 287 -20.44 12.94 -16.61
CA ALA A 287 -19.25 12.93 -15.75
C ALA A 287 -18.43 11.66 -15.98
N LEU A 288 -19.13 10.53 -16.02
CA LEU A 288 -18.55 9.23 -16.31
C LEU A 288 -17.84 9.20 -17.67
N ASN A 289 -18.50 9.68 -18.73
CA ASN A 289 -17.94 9.70 -20.08
C ASN A 289 -16.69 10.59 -20.18
N GLU A 290 -16.66 11.73 -19.48
CA GLU A 290 -15.50 12.62 -19.46
C GLU A 290 -14.29 11.98 -18.76
N VAL A 291 -14.50 11.32 -17.61
CA VAL A 291 -13.43 10.57 -16.92
C VAL A 291 -12.94 9.42 -17.81
N MET A 292 -13.86 8.64 -18.36
CA MET A 292 -13.56 7.51 -19.25
C MET A 292 -12.76 7.97 -20.49
N LYS A 293 -13.13 9.11 -21.08
CA LYS A 293 -12.43 9.69 -22.24
C LYS A 293 -10.99 10.08 -21.90
N LYS A 294 -10.75 10.61 -20.69
CA LYS A 294 -9.40 10.97 -20.23
C LYS A 294 -8.56 9.73 -19.94
N LEU A 295 -9.08 8.77 -19.18
CA LEU A 295 -8.36 7.54 -18.82
C LEU A 295 -7.98 6.73 -20.07
N PHE A 296 -8.91 6.55 -21.00
CA PHE A 296 -8.68 5.73 -22.20
C PHE A 296 -8.12 6.50 -23.40
N ARG A 297 -7.56 7.70 -23.23
CA ARG A 297 -7.03 8.50 -24.35
C ARG A 297 -5.96 7.73 -25.14
N ASN A 298 -5.04 7.06 -24.43
CA ASN A 298 -3.97 6.28 -25.05
C ASN A 298 -4.52 5.00 -25.67
N TYR A 299 -5.36 4.26 -24.92
CA TYR A 299 -5.98 3.04 -25.40
C TYR A 299 -6.81 3.22 -26.69
N LYS A 300 -7.61 4.30 -26.76
CA LYS A 300 -8.39 4.64 -27.97
C LYS A 300 -7.50 4.95 -29.16
N LYS A 301 -6.38 5.63 -28.96
CA LYS A 301 -5.39 5.88 -30.03
C LYS A 301 -4.73 4.59 -30.49
N TRP A 302 -4.35 3.73 -29.54
CA TRP A 302 -3.66 2.47 -29.80
C TRP A 302 -4.53 1.48 -30.58
N CYS A 303 -5.78 1.27 -30.16
CA CYS A 303 -6.64 0.28 -30.80
C CYS A 303 -7.09 0.64 -32.22
N LYS A 304 -7.14 1.93 -32.58
CA LYS A 304 -7.86 2.44 -33.78
C LYS A 304 -9.30 1.88 -33.91
N LEU A 305 -9.86 1.29 -32.85
CA LEU A 305 -11.15 0.60 -32.84
C LEU A 305 -12.29 1.60 -32.61
N PRO A 306 -13.46 1.38 -33.22
CA PRO A 306 -14.63 2.17 -32.96
C PRO A 306 -15.08 1.97 -31.51
N THR A 307 -15.52 3.08 -30.93
CA THR A 307 -16.31 3.25 -29.71
C THR A 307 -16.76 1.94 -29.06
N ILE A 308 -16.19 1.62 -27.88
CA ILE A 308 -16.80 0.68 -26.92
C ILE A 308 -18.28 1.05 -26.88
N GLN A 309 -19.15 0.10 -27.25
CA GLN A 309 -20.60 0.31 -27.31
C GLN A 309 -21.06 1.03 -26.04
N GLN A 310 -22.11 1.86 -26.16
CA GLN A 310 -22.77 2.53 -25.04
C GLN A 310 -23.33 1.49 -24.06
N GLU A 311 -22.44 0.89 -23.29
CA GLU A 311 -22.76 -0.08 -22.29
C GLU A 311 -23.16 0.66 -21.01
N MET A 312 -24.09 0.04 -20.30
CA MET A 312 -24.66 0.45 -19.02
C MET A 312 -23.58 1.03 -18.09
N GLN A 313 -23.92 2.10 -17.35
CA GLN A 313 -23.03 2.84 -16.45
C GLN A 313 -22.04 1.95 -15.65
N GLN A 314 -22.55 0.84 -15.11
CA GLN A 314 -21.80 -0.19 -14.37
C GLN A 314 -20.59 -0.74 -15.16
N ARG A 315 -20.76 -1.04 -16.45
CA ARG A 315 -19.68 -1.61 -17.28
C ARG A 315 -18.56 -0.61 -17.53
N LYS A 316 -18.88 0.66 -17.76
CA LYS A 316 -17.87 1.72 -17.87
C LYS A 316 -17.04 1.84 -16.59
N LEU A 317 -17.70 1.76 -15.43
CA LEU A 317 -17.03 1.77 -14.14
C LEU A 317 -16.13 0.55 -13.95
N LEU A 318 -16.57 -0.65 -14.36
CA LEU A 318 -15.75 -1.87 -14.33
C LEU A 318 -14.49 -1.73 -15.20
N TYR A 319 -14.63 -1.25 -16.44
CA TYR A 319 -13.48 -1.05 -17.33
C TYR A 319 -12.49 -0.02 -16.77
N MET A 320 -13.00 1.11 -16.25
CA MET A 320 -12.13 2.11 -15.62
C MET A 320 -11.44 1.58 -14.37
N GLY A 321 -12.18 0.85 -13.53
CA GLY A 321 -11.65 0.18 -12.35
C GLY A 321 -10.52 -0.77 -12.72
N LEU A 322 -10.77 -1.66 -13.69
CA LEU A 322 -9.75 -2.59 -14.20
C LEU A 322 -8.50 -1.87 -14.71
N TYR A 323 -8.66 -0.79 -15.48
CA TYR A 323 -7.52 0.00 -15.95
C TYR A 323 -6.70 0.60 -14.80
N LEU A 324 -7.37 1.16 -13.79
CA LEU A 324 -6.71 1.74 -12.63
C LEU A 324 -6.00 0.68 -11.78
N LEU A 325 -6.59 -0.50 -11.61
CA LEU A 325 -5.94 -1.62 -10.91
C LEU A 325 -4.67 -2.07 -11.62
N ILE A 326 -4.73 -2.25 -12.94
CA ILE A 326 -3.56 -2.56 -13.78
C ILE A 326 -2.51 -1.46 -13.65
N TRP A 327 -2.92 -0.19 -13.76
CA TRP A 327 -2.02 0.95 -13.64
C TRP A 327 -1.38 1.04 -12.25
N GLY A 328 -2.11 0.70 -11.18
CA GLY A 328 -1.63 0.67 -9.80
C GLY A 328 -0.52 -0.35 -9.56
N GLU A 329 -0.53 -1.47 -10.27
CA GLU A 329 0.46 -2.55 -10.16
C GLU A 329 1.53 -2.55 -11.28
N ALA A 330 1.39 -1.69 -12.29
CA ALA A 330 2.27 -1.71 -13.47
C ALA A 330 3.74 -1.33 -13.18
N ALA A 331 4.06 -0.78 -12.01
CA ALA A 331 5.40 -0.35 -11.63
C ALA A 331 6.08 0.51 -12.74
N ASN A 332 7.24 0.08 -13.25
CA ASN A 332 8.00 0.78 -14.30
C ASN A 332 7.36 0.66 -15.69
N LEU A 333 6.43 -0.28 -15.93
CA LEU A 333 5.77 -0.40 -17.23
C LEU A 333 4.84 0.80 -17.51
N ARG A 334 4.56 1.66 -16.52
CA ARG A 334 3.84 2.94 -16.72
C ARG A 334 4.51 3.86 -17.74
N PHE A 335 5.81 3.69 -17.96
CA PHE A 335 6.57 4.42 -18.98
C PHE A 335 6.43 3.83 -20.39
N MET A 336 5.70 2.72 -20.55
CA MET A 336 5.45 2.04 -21.82
C MET A 336 3.93 2.02 -22.10
N PRO A 337 3.34 3.13 -22.56
CA PRO A 337 1.88 3.26 -22.66
C PRO A 337 1.24 2.25 -23.63
N GLU A 338 1.91 1.84 -24.72
CA GLU A 338 1.38 0.85 -25.65
C GLU A 338 1.46 -0.58 -25.09
N CYS A 339 2.51 -0.89 -24.32
CA CYS A 339 2.56 -2.12 -23.50
C CYS A 339 1.40 -2.19 -22.50
N LEU A 340 1.13 -1.07 -21.81
CA LEU A 340 0.00 -0.99 -20.89
C LEU A 340 -1.35 -1.19 -21.62
N CYS A 341 -1.48 -0.64 -22.84
CA CYS A 341 -2.66 -0.85 -23.68
C CYS A 341 -2.83 -2.32 -24.07
N TYR A 342 -1.74 -3.03 -24.39
CA TYR A 342 -1.77 -4.46 -24.69
C TYR A 342 -2.28 -5.29 -23.50
N ILE A 343 -1.73 -5.07 -22.30
CA ILE A 343 -2.16 -5.75 -21.07
C ILE A 343 -3.65 -5.48 -20.81
N TYR A 344 -4.03 -4.19 -20.85
CA TYR A 344 -5.42 -3.80 -20.64
C TYR A 344 -6.36 -4.39 -21.69
N HIS A 345 -5.97 -4.45 -22.96
CA HIS A 345 -6.79 -5.00 -24.04
C HIS A 345 -7.21 -6.44 -23.76
N HIS A 346 -6.26 -7.29 -23.41
CA HIS A 346 -6.53 -8.70 -23.11
C HIS A 346 -7.39 -8.87 -21.84
N MET A 347 -7.04 -8.16 -20.76
CA MET A 347 -7.82 -8.24 -19.52
C MET A 347 -9.24 -7.67 -19.67
N ALA A 348 -9.42 -6.62 -20.48
CA ALA A 348 -10.74 -6.08 -20.81
C ALA A 348 -11.57 -7.07 -21.64
N PHE A 349 -10.93 -7.82 -22.54
CA PHE A 349 -11.59 -8.88 -23.30
C PHE A 349 -12.03 -10.06 -22.39
N GLU A 350 -11.18 -10.44 -21.42
CA GLU A 350 -11.55 -11.42 -20.38
C GLU A 350 -12.73 -10.92 -19.53
N LEU A 351 -12.70 -9.66 -19.10
CA LEU A 351 -13.80 -9.01 -18.37
C LEU A 351 -15.10 -9.07 -19.18
N TYR A 352 -15.04 -8.73 -20.46
CA TYR A 352 -16.19 -8.83 -21.35
C TYR A 352 -16.74 -10.26 -21.42
N GLY A 353 -15.87 -11.26 -21.60
CA GLY A 353 -16.25 -12.67 -21.63
C GLY A 353 -16.91 -13.14 -20.34
N MET A 354 -16.39 -12.72 -19.18
CA MET A 354 -16.98 -13.01 -17.87
C MET A 354 -18.38 -12.38 -17.72
N LEU A 355 -18.53 -11.12 -18.11
CA LEU A 355 -19.82 -10.40 -18.05
C LEU A 355 -20.86 -10.91 -19.06
N ALA A 356 -20.42 -11.52 -20.17
CA ALA A 356 -21.29 -12.15 -21.15
C ALA A 356 -21.74 -13.57 -20.72
N GLY A 357 -21.21 -14.11 -19.62
CA GLY A 357 -21.48 -15.47 -19.19
C GLY A 357 -20.92 -16.52 -20.16
N ASN A 358 -19.86 -16.17 -20.91
CA ASN A 358 -19.25 -17.08 -21.85
C ASN A 358 -18.68 -18.29 -21.10
N VAL A 359 -18.91 -19.47 -21.67
CA VAL A 359 -18.29 -20.71 -21.23
C VAL A 359 -17.10 -21.02 -22.13
N SER A 360 -16.00 -21.45 -21.53
CA SER A 360 -14.83 -21.92 -22.25
C SER A 360 -15.22 -23.11 -23.12
N PRO A 361 -15.02 -23.07 -24.45
CA PRO A 361 -15.37 -24.17 -25.34
C PRO A 361 -14.52 -25.43 -25.08
N LEU A 362 -13.39 -25.30 -24.36
CA LEU A 362 -12.49 -26.40 -24.02
C LEU A 362 -12.86 -27.09 -22.70
N THR A 363 -13.38 -26.35 -21.72
CA THR A 363 -13.62 -26.88 -20.36
C THR A 363 -15.10 -26.94 -19.98
N GLY A 364 -15.99 -26.25 -20.70
CA GLY A 364 -17.40 -26.13 -20.37
C GLY A 364 -17.69 -25.28 -19.11
N GLU A 365 -16.65 -24.74 -18.48
CA GLU A 365 -16.75 -23.87 -17.31
C GLU A 365 -16.85 -22.39 -17.71
N PRO A 366 -17.37 -21.50 -16.84
CA PRO A 366 -17.33 -20.06 -17.06
C PRO A 366 -15.90 -19.58 -17.37
N VAL A 367 -15.76 -18.65 -18.33
CA VAL A 367 -14.47 -18.06 -18.70
C VAL A 367 -13.78 -17.50 -17.45
N ARG A 368 -12.53 -17.92 -17.22
CA ARG A 368 -11.66 -17.41 -16.15
C ARG A 368 -10.49 -16.64 -16.77
N PRO A 369 -9.91 -15.65 -16.09
CA PRO A 369 -8.71 -14.97 -16.56
C PRO A 369 -7.54 -15.93 -16.72
N ALA A 370 -6.77 -15.72 -17.78
CA ALA A 370 -5.68 -16.56 -18.22
C ALA A 370 -4.53 -16.66 -17.19
N TYR A 371 -4.35 -15.62 -16.37
CA TYR A 371 -3.36 -15.58 -15.31
C TYR A 371 -3.96 -15.73 -13.90
N GLY A 372 -5.20 -16.19 -13.76
CA GLY A 372 -5.81 -16.41 -12.45
C GLY A 372 -5.27 -17.64 -11.69
N GLY A 373 -5.56 -17.74 -10.40
CA GLY A 373 -5.44 -18.97 -9.60
C GLY A 373 -4.21 -19.09 -8.69
N GLU A 374 -3.29 -18.13 -8.70
CA GLU A 374 -2.14 -18.10 -7.79
C GLU A 374 -1.99 -16.72 -7.12
N ASN A 375 -1.41 -16.70 -5.92
CA ASN A 375 -1.10 -15.46 -5.21
C ASN A 375 -0.17 -14.57 -6.03
N GLU A 376 -0.50 -13.29 -6.12
CA GLU A 376 0.28 -12.28 -6.86
C GLU A 376 0.49 -12.65 -8.35
N ALA A 377 -0.39 -13.46 -8.94
CA ALA A 377 -0.22 -13.94 -10.32
C ALA A 377 -0.12 -12.81 -11.35
N PHE A 378 -0.83 -11.69 -11.15
CA PHE A 378 -0.67 -10.52 -12.01
C PHE A 378 0.75 -9.97 -11.96
N LEU A 379 1.31 -9.75 -10.76
CA LEU A 379 2.67 -9.24 -10.61
C LEU A 379 3.71 -10.24 -11.11
N THR A 380 3.56 -11.53 -10.77
CA THR A 380 4.56 -12.56 -11.06
C THR A 380 4.52 -13.08 -12.50
N LYS A 381 3.34 -13.14 -13.13
CA LYS A 381 3.14 -13.72 -14.47
C LYS A 381 2.91 -12.67 -15.57
N VAL A 382 2.45 -11.46 -15.23
CA VAL A 382 2.24 -10.38 -16.23
C VAL A 382 3.33 -9.31 -16.11
N ILE A 383 3.49 -8.70 -14.94
CA ILE A 383 4.41 -7.56 -14.79
C ILE A 383 5.88 -8.00 -14.78
N LYS A 384 6.22 -8.99 -13.95
CA LYS A 384 7.60 -9.43 -13.71
C LYS A 384 8.32 -9.89 -14.97
N PRO A 385 7.74 -10.68 -15.90
CA PRO A 385 8.46 -11.09 -17.11
C PRO A 385 8.90 -9.91 -17.97
N ILE A 386 8.06 -8.87 -18.10
CA ILE A 386 8.38 -7.65 -18.85
C ILE A 386 9.40 -6.80 -18.07
N TYR A 387 9.19 -6.67 -16.76
CA TYR A 387 10.12 -5.96 -15.87
C TYR A 387 11.52 -6.57 -15.90
N ASP A 388 11.65 -7.90 -15.91
CA ASP A 388 12.93 -8.59 -15.93
C ASP A 388 13.71 -8.29 -17.22
N VAL A 389 13.01 -8.12 -18.36
CA VAL A 389 13.63 -7.64 -19.61
C VAL A 389 14.16 -6.23 -19.44
N ILE A 390 13.34 -5.31 -18.92
CA ILE A 390 13.73 -3.93 -18.66
C ILE A 390 14.94 -3.87 -17.73
N ALA A 391 14.93 -4.65 -16.64
CA ALA A 391 16.02 -4.70 -15.66
C ALA A 391 17.31 -5.26 -16.28
N LYS A 392 17.22 -6.29 -17.14
CA LYS A 392 18.37 -6.82 -17.89
C LYS A 392 18.94 -5.78 -18.85
N GLU A 393 18.10 -5.14 -19.66
CA GLU A 393 18.54 -4.10 -20.61
C GLU A 393 19.13 -2.87 -19.90
N ALA A 394 18.53 -2.45 -18.78
CA ALA A 394 19.05 -1.36 -17.95
C ALA A 394 20.45 -1.67 -17.41
N LYS A 395 20.72 -2.91 -16.97
CA LYS A 395 22.08 -3.32 -16.56
C LYS A 395 23.07 -3.25 -17.72
N ARG A 396 22.66 -3.62 -18.94
CA ARG A 396 23.51 -3.54 -20.14
C ARG A 396 23.84 -2.11 -20.56
N SER A 397 22.97 -1.15 -20.23
CA SER A 397 23.24 0.27 -20.50
C SER A 397 24.52 0.78 -19.81
N ASN A 398 25.00 0.10 -18.74
CA ASN A 398 26.16 0.50 -17.94
C ASN A 398 26.10 1.98 -17.51
N MET A 399 24.97 2.40 -16.94
CA MET A 399 24.66 3.81 -16.63
C MET A 399 24.71 4.74 -17.85
N GLY A 400 24.23 4.26 -19.00
CA GLY A 400 24.22 5.02 -20.26
C GLY A 400 25.59 5.14 -20.94
N LYS A 401 26.60 4.40 -20.50
CA LYS A 401 27.96 4.41 -21.10
C LYS A 401 28.09 3.44 -22.28
N SER A 402 27.19 2.47 -22.42
CA SER A 402 27.16 1.51 -23.53
C SER A 402 26.57 2.14 -24.80
N LYS A 403 27.02 1.68 -25.97
CA LYS A 403 26.46 2.14 -27.26
C LYS A 403 24.97 1.81 -27.33
N HIS A 404 24.14 2.75 -27.77
CA HIS A 404 22.69 2.56 -27.88
C HIS A 404 22.26 1.38 -28.77
N SER A 405 23.10 0.93 -29.70
CA SER A 405 22.82 -0.25 -30.53
C SER A 405 22.95 -1.59 -29.79
N GLN A 406 23.43 -1.59 -28.53
CA GLN A 406 23.75 -2.79 -27.76
C GLN A 406 22.72 -3.13 -26.67
N TRP A 407 21.73 -2.26 -26.44
CA TRP A 407 20.69 -2.43 -25.43
C TRP A 407 19.40 -1.75 -25.87
N ARG A 408 18.26 -2.19 -25.35
CA ARG A 408 16.94 -1.60 -25.62
C ARG A 408 16.49 -0.71 -24.46
N ASN A 409 16.10 0.52 -24.73
CA ASN A 409 15.51 1.41 -23.74
C ASN A 409 13.98 1.21 -23.65
N TYR A 410 13.30 2.02 -22.83
CA TYR A 410 11.83 1.95 -22.70
C TYR A 410 11.10 2.19 -24.02
N ASP A 411 11.56 3.13 -24.85
CA ASP A 411 10.96 3.44 -26.14
C ASP A 411 11.11 2.27 -27.12
N ASP A 412 12.30 1.66 -27.20
CA ASP A 412 12.57 0.50 -28.07
C ASP A 412 11.70 -0.71 -27.69
N LEU A 413 11.52 -0.96 -26.39
CA LEU A 413 10.65 -2.04 -25.90
C LEU A 413 9.17 -1.73 -26.12
N ASN A 414 8.79 -0.46 -26.01
CA ASN A 414 7.42 -0.01 -26.19
C ASN A 414 7.00 0.00 -27.67
N GLU A 415 7.94 0.26 -28.59
CA GLU A 415 7.75 0.18 -30.04
C GLU A 415 7.23 -1.19 -30.49
N TYR A 416 7.64 -2.28 -29.81
CA TYR A 416 7.12 -3.63 -30.09
C TYR A 416 5.58 -3.68 -30.09
N PHE A 417 4.95 -2.89 -29.22
CA PHE A 417 3.49 -2.84 -29.05
C PHE A 417 2.79 -1.92 -30.06
N TRP A 418 3.51 -1.22 -30.93
CA TRP A 418 2.89 -0.37 -31.95
C TRP A 418 2.37 -1.17 -33.15
N SER A 419 2.92 -2.36 -33.38
CA SER A 419 2.52 -3.26 -34.46
C SER A 419 1.46 -4.26 -33.99
N VAL A 420 0.61 -4.69 -34.92
CA VAL A 420 -0.31 -5.84 -34.74
C VAL A 420 0.43 -7.14 -34.40
N ASP A 421 1.73 -7.22 -34.71
CA ASP A 421 2.56 -8.36 -34.36
C ASP A 421 2.75 -8.56 -32.86
N CYS A 422 2.45 -7.56 -32.03
CA CYS A 422 2.48 -7.72 -30.58
C CYS A 422 1.50 -8.80 -30.10
N PHE A 423 0.39 -9.04 -30.82
CA PHE A 423 -0.56 -10.12 -30.50
C PHE A 423 0.02 -11.52 -30.69
N ARG A 424 1.17 -11.67 -31.39
CA ARG A 424 1.91 -12.94 -31.44
C ARG A 424 2.50 -13.32 -30.08
N LEU A 425 2.70 -12.34 -29.20
CA LEU A 425 3.12 -12.58 -27.82
C LEU A 425 2.10 -13.44 -27.07
N GLY A 426 0.80 -13.29 -27.39
CA GLY A 426 -0.28 -14.09 -26.84
C GLY A 426 -0.72 -13.71 -25.44
N TRP A 427 -1.81 -14.33 -25.00
CA TRP A 427 -2.37 -14.19 -23.66
C TRP A 427 -2.94 -15.55 -23.20
N PRO A 428 -2.21 -16.34 -22.38
CA PRO A 428 -0.94 -16.02 -21.72
C PRO A 428 0.23 -15.73 -22.66
N MET A 429 1.16 -14.90 -22.19
CA MET A 429 2.33 -14.43 -22.91
C MET A 429 3.34 -15.56 -23.06
N ARG A 430 3.80 -15.75 -24.30
CA ARG A 430 4.85 -16.69 -24.69
C ARG A 430 6.20 -16.15 -24.25
N VAL A 431 6.68 -16.60 -23.08
CA VAL A 431 7.97 -16.17 -22.50
C VAL A 431 9.19 -16.56 -23.34
N ASP A 432 9.02 -17.50 -24.27
CA ASP A 432 9.97 -17.91 -25.31
C ASP A 432 10.00 -16.98 -26.53
N SER A 433 9.11 -15.98 -26.59
CA SER A 433 9.09 -14.97 -27.65
C SER A 433 10.38 -14.15 -27.69
N ASN A 434 10.76 -13.73 -28.90
CA ASN A 434 11.88 -12.81 -29.15
C ASN A 434 11.80 -11.52 -28.32
N PHE A 435 10.60 -11.09 -27.90
CA PHE A 435 10.44 -9.93 -27.01
C PHE A 435 11.23 -10.11 -25.70
N PHE A 436 11.12 -11.30 -25.08
CA PHE A 436 11.75 -11.64 -23.81
C PHE A 436 13.20 -12.13 -23.96
N SER A 437 13.61 -12.46 -25.18
CA SER A 437 15.01 -12.82 -25.47
C SER A 437 15.91 -11.59 -25.40
N VAL A 438 16.89 -11.62 -24.51
CA VAL A 438 17.97 -10.63 -24.47
C VAL A 438 19.16 -11.27 -25.18
N ARG A 439 19.62 -10.71 -26.31
CA ARG A 439 20.76 -11.25 -27.06
C ARG A 439 22.01 -11.31 -26.17
N GLU A 440 22.48 -12.50 -25.80
CA GLU A 440 23.74 -12.66 -25.07
C GLU A 440 24.90 -12.20 -25.96
N GLN A 441 25.73 -11.30 -25.44
CA GLN A 441 27.02 -11.04 -26.08
C GLN A 441 27.85 -12.29 -25.85
N HIS A 442 28.14 -13.02 -26.93
CA HIS A 442 29.25 -13.97 -26.91
C HIS A 442 30.48 -13.15 -26.54
N SER A 443 31.08 -13.44 -25.38
CA SER A 443 32.43 -13.02 -25.07
C SER A 443 33.33 -13.66 -26.11
N VAL A 444 33.64 -12.92 -27.18
CA VAL A 444 34.73 -13.28 -28.06
C VAL A 444 35.98 -13.16 -27.20
N ASN A 445 36.50 -14.30 -26.74
CA ASN A 445 37.84 -14.41 -26.22
C ASN A 445 38.78 -13.86 -27.28
N LYS A 446 39.24 -12.62 -27.10
CA LYS A 446 40.40 -12.08 -27.80
C LYS A 446 41.65 -12.57 -27.09
N ASP A 447 41.85 -13.88 -27.09
CA ASP A 447 43.10 -14.53 -26.69
C ASP A 447 43.21 -15.82 -27.49
N GLU A 448 43.25 -15.70 -28.82
CA GLU A 448 43.76 -16.74 -29.72
C GLU A 448 43.76 -16.18 -31.15
N PHE A 449 44.80 -15.43 -31.50
CA PHE A 449 45.42 -15.47 -32.82
C PHE A 449 46.82 -14.87 -32.65
N GLY A 450 47.75 -15.71 -32.20
CA GLY A 450 49.15 -15.53 -32.53
C GLY A 450 49.35 -15.91 -33.99
N PHE A 451 49.88 -14.98 -34.78
CA PHE A 451 51.05 -15.15 -35.64
C PHE A 451 51.64 -13.78 -35.93
#